data_AF-A0A1Q7BCZ0-F1
#
_entry.id   AF-A0A1Q7BCZ0-F1
#
_cell.length_a   1.000
_cell.length_b   1.000
_cell.length_c   1.000
_cell.angle_alpha   90.00
_cell.angle_beta   90.00
_cell.angle_gamma   90.00
#
_symmetry.space_group_name_H-M   'P 1'
#
loop_
_entity.id
_entity.type
_entity.pdbx_description
1 polymer ?
#
loop_
_entity_poly.entity_id
_entity_poly.type
_entity_poly.pdbx_seq_one_letter_code
_entity_poly.pdbx_strand_id
1 'polypeptide(L)'
;MSQIVSEIKCPNCGAQLNLSPGELVATCRYCGYTSVVGTNAPFQLQHSLIINNLNNSRITQNLQDWMRSGFLKPGDLAKKSKLTRLELRYLPFWVVPLTATSAYEGILERISPPTSRKGRIQNEYDWLVLGRKGAEFPTRDYKVPIEGKIPFDFTKIEPQAKFLNSELDSDEAVIRAKDEVEDNQRFLLKQEVDQVTQFNTSFSVDKPTYLHAPLWFVQYEYKGKSYNAIIDGSSGNIIRADIPQVDFKMI
;
A
#
# COMPACT_ATOMS: atom_id res chain seq x y z
N MET A 1 5.80 28.48 -11.56
CA MET A 1 6.28 28.97 -10.25
C MET A 1 5.76 28.01 -9.20
N SER A 2 6.56 27.01 -8.82
CA SER A 2 6.21 26.03 -7.78
C SER A 2 6.31 26.71 -6.41
N GLN A 3 5.18 26.96 -5.76
CA GLN A 3 5.14 27.55 -4.43
C GLN A 3 5.74 26.55 -3.43
N ILE A 4 6.83 26.95 -2.79
CA ILE A 4 7.49 26.24 -1.70
C ILE A 4 6.57 26.37 -0.48
N VAL A 5 6.10 25.25 0.05
CA VAL A 5 5.25 25.19 1.25
C VAL A 5 6.15 24.89 2.45
N SER A 6 6.38 25.93 3.26
CA SER A 6 7.07 25.93 4.56
C SER A 6 8.43 25.24 4.63
N GLU A 7 9.52 26.03 4.67
CA GLU A 7 10.84 25.54 5.11
C GLU A 7 10.82 25.28 6.61
N ILE A 8 10.67 24.02 7.01
CA ILE A 8 10.71 23.61 8.42
C ILE A 8 12.13 23.10 8.72
N LYS A 9 12.73 23.58 9.82
CA LYS A 9 14.00 23.03 10.31
C LYS A 9 13.74 21.79 11.15
N CYS A 10 14.54 20.75 10.94
CA CYS A 10 14.50 19.54 11.73
C CYS A 10 14.80 19.87 13.21
N PRO A 11 13.88 19.57 14.16
CA PRO A 11 14.09 19.81 15.58
C PRO A 11 15.29 19.06 16.18
N ASN A 12 15.68 17.93 15.57
CA ASN A 12 16.74 17.07 16.08
C ASN A 12 18.16 17.45 15.58
N CYS A 13 18.30 17.90 14.33
CA CYS A 13 19.62 18.20 13.73
C CYS A 13 19.75 19.57 13.06
N GLY A 14 18.67 20.35 12.98
CA GLY A 14 18.65 21.68 12.37
C GLY A 14 18.59 21.71 10.84
N ALA A 15 18.65 20.57 10.16
CA ALA A 15 18.61 20.51 8.70
C ALA A 15 17.27 20.94 8.10
N GLN A 16 17.28 21.43 6.86
CA GLN A 16 16.05 21.82 6.15
C GLN A 16 15.25 20.58 5.72
N LEU A 17 13.97 20.56 6.12
CA LEU A 17 12.98 19.58 5.68
C LEU A 17 12.27 20.13 4.44
N ASN A 18 12.29 19.35 3.36
CA ASN A 18 11.56 19.67 2.14
C ASN A 18 10.22 18.95 2.19
N LEU A 19 9.12 19.71 2.22
CA LEU A 19 7.75 19.20 2.19
C LEU A 19 7.09 19.61 0.88
N SER A 20 6.41 18.65 0.25
CA SER A 20 5.51 18.96 -0.86
C SER A 20 4.18 19.48 -0.31
N PRO A 21 3.44 20.31 -1.06
CA PRO A 21 2.10 20.75 -0.66
C PRO A 21 1.21 19.55 -0.29
N GLY A 22 0.61 19.58 0.90
CA GLY A 22 -0.27 18.52 1.41
C GLY A 22 0.43 17.41 2.19
N GLU A 23 1.77 17.36 2.24
CA GLU A 23 2.48 16.41 3.11
C GLU A 23 2.33 16.82 4.59
N LEU A 24 1.82 15.90 5.40
CA LEU A 24 1.58 16.09 6.83
C LEU A 24 2.67 15.45 7.69
N VAL A 25 3.44 14.51 7.13
CA VAL A 25 4.59 13.90 7.81
C VAL A 25 5.86 14.35 7.10
N ALA A 26 6.86 14.75 7.88
CA ALA A 26 8.17 15.14 7.37
C ALA A 26 9.24 14.20 7.92
N THR A 27 10.04 13.58 7.04
CA THR A 27 11.22 12.81 7.46
C THR A 27 12.51 13.52 7.07
N CYS A 28 13.38 13.72 8.06
CA CYS A 28 14.71 14.28 7.86
C CYS A 28 15.64 13.29 7.14
N ARG A 29 16.09 13.67 5.94
CA ARG A 29 17.08 12.92 5.16
C ARG A 29 18.50 12.90 5.74
N TYR A 30 18.76 13.58 6.86
CA TYR A 30 20.10 13.66 7.46
C TYR A 30 20.21 12.86 8.76
N CYS A 31 19.14 12.83 9.57
CA CYS A 31 19.16 12.15 10.87
C CYS A 31 17.99 11.19 11.08
N GLY A 32 17.09 11.04 10.09
CA GLY A 32 15.92 10.16 10.18
C GLY A 32 14.78 10.64 11.07
N TYR A 33 14.95 11.77 11.75
CA TYR A 33 13.90 12.35 12.58
C TYR A 33 12.62 12.58 11.78
N THR A 34 11.50 12.08 12.29
CA THR A 34 10.20 12.13 11.63
C THR A 34 9.19 12.84 12.52
N SER A 35 8.52 13.85 11.97
CA SER A 35 7.55 14.69 12.70
C SER A 35 6.28 14.89 11.89
N VAL A 36 5.18 15.12 12.60
CA VAL A 36 3.93 15.59 12.01
C VAL A 36 3.96 17.12 11.94
N VAL A 37 3.65 17.67 10.76
CA VAL A 37 3.60 19.11 10.50
C VAL A 37 2.39 19.69 11.22
N GLY A 38 2.57 20.77 11.97
CA GLY A 38 1.49 21.45 12.69
C GLY A 38 1.25 20.97 14.13
N THR A 39 1.95 19.93 14.59
CA THR A 39 1.91 19.51 15.99
C THR A 39 3.14 20.01 16.75
N ASN A 40 2.94 20.77 17.82
CA ASN A 40 4.03 21.23 18.72
C ASN A 40 4.57 20.12 19.65
N ALA A 41 4.00 18.92 19.58
CA ALA A 41 4.42 17.78 20.40
C ALA A 41 5.43 16.92 19.62
N PRO A 42 6.55 16.50 20.23
CA PRO A 42 7.43 15.51 19.66
C PRO A 42 6.74 14.15 19.68
N PHE A 43 5.89 13.88 18.70
CA PHE A 43 5.38 12.52 18.53
C PHE A 43 6.53 11.66 18.04
N GLN A 44 7.04 10.76 18.90
CA GLN A 44 8.00 9.74 18.49
C GLN A 44 7.26 8.68 17.68
N LEU A 45 7.06 8.98 16.40
CA LEU A 45 6.60 8.04 15.40
C LEU A 45 7.64 6.93 15.25
N GLN A 46 7.20 5.68 15.37
CA GLN A 46 8.05 4.57 14.95
C GLN A 46 8.09 4.59 13.43
N HIS A 47 9.15 5.15 12.88
CA HIS A 47 9.41 5.20 11.46
C HIS A 47 10.33 4.04 11.08
N SER A 48 9.80 3.12 10.30
CA SER A 48 10.52 1.97 9.77
C SER A 48 10.77 2.07 8.26
N LEU A 49 11.74 1.30 7.77
CA LEU A 49 12.11 1.21 6.37
C LEU A 49 12.21 -0.26 5.98
N ILE A 50 11.62 -0.63 4.85
CA ILE A 50 11.91 -1.88 4.17
C ILE A 50 13.06 -1.64 3.18
N ILE A 51 14.05 -2.51 3.17
CA ILE A 51 15.24 -2.35 2.32
C ILE A 51 14.95 -2.86 0.91
N ASN A 52 15.39 -2.10 -0.10
CA ASN A 52 15.43 -2.58 -1.48
C ASN A 52 16.62 -3.53 -1.63
N ASN A 53 16.36 -4.78 -2.00
CA ASN A 53 17.39 -5.81 -2.19
C ASN A 53 17.71 -6.04 -3.68
N LEU A 54 17.02 -5.35 -4.58
CA LEU A 54 17.00 -5.65 -6.01
C LEU A 54 17.45 -4.45 -6.84
N ASN A 55 18.23 -4.73 -7.88
CA ASN A 55 18.68 -3.74 -8.85
C ASN A 55 17.85 -3.79 -10.15
N ASN A 56 18.11 -2.85 -11.05
CA ASN A 56 17.39 -2.73 -12.32
C ASN A 56 17.40 -4.03 -13.14
N SER A 57 18.54 -4.73 -13.18
CA SER A 57 18.69 -5.98 -13.94
C SER A 57 17.78 -7.07 -13.37
N ARG A 58 17.79 -7.25 -12.05
CA ARG A 58 16.98 -8.28 -11.39
C ARG A 58 15.48 -7.99 -11.48
N ILE A 59 15.07 -6.72 -11.36
CA ILE A 59 13.67 -6.32 -11.55
C ILE A 59 13.20 -6.57 -12.99
N THR A 60 14.05 -6.25 -13.96
CA THR A 60 13.77 -6.53 -15.38
C THR A 60 13.64 -8.04 -15.63
N GLN A 61 14.50 -8.85 -15.02
CA GLN A 61 14.43 -10.30 -15.12
C GLN A 61 13.13 -10.85 -14.50
N ASN A 62 12.79 -10.43 -13.27
CA ASN A 62 11.54 -10.86 -12.61
C ASN A 62 10.31 -10.53 -13.47
N LEU A 63 10.29 -9.34 -14.09
CA LEU A 63 9.23 -8.97 -15.02
C LEU A 63 9.19 -9.88 -16.25
N GLN A 64 10.35 -10.18 -16.87
CA GLN A 64 10.42 -11.08 -18.02
C GLN A 64 9.97 -12.50 -17.69
N ASP A 65 10.35 -13.02 -16.53
CA ASP A 65 9.96 -14.36 -16.07
C ASP A 65 8.45 -14.44 -15.82
N TRP A 66 7.87 -13.39 -15.24
CA TRP A 66 6.42 -13.25 -15.19
C TRP A 66 5.79 -13.18 -16.57
N MET A 67 6.35 -12.43 -17.52
CA MET A 67 5.80 -12.35 -18.89
C MET A 67 5.77 -13.71 -19.60
N ARG A 68 6.70 -14.62 -19.26
CA ARG A 68 6.76 -15.98 -19.82
C ARG A 68 5.76 -16.95 -19.18
N SER A 69 5.18 -16.63 -18.03
CA SER A 69 4.35 -17.55 -17.25
C SER A 69 2.84 -17.30 -17.43
N GLY A 70 2.03 -18.35 -17.36
CA GLY A 70 0.58 -18.26 -17.33
C GLY A 70 -0.10 -18.25 -18.71
N PHE A 71 -1.31 -18.80 -18.76
CA PHE A 71 -2.04 -19.07 -20.00
C PHE A 71 -2.64 -17.82 -20.66
N LEU A 72 -2.98 -16.79 -19.89
CA LEU A 72 -3.65 -15.58 -20.41
C LEU A 72 -2.68 -14.60 -21.11
N LYS A 73 -1.37 -14.85 -21.08
CA LYS A 73 -0.35 -13.93 -21.62
C LYS A 73 0.04 -14.33 -23.04
N PRO A 74 0.29 -13.37 -23.95
CA PRO A 74 0.82 -13.69 -25.27
C PRO A 74 2.15 -14.45 -25.17
N GLY A 75 2.29 -15.55 -25.91
CA GLY A 75 3.52 -16.37 -25.87
C GLY A 75 4.79 -15.65 -26.32
N ASP A 76 4.66 -14.54 -27.05
CA ASP A 76 5.77 -13.69 -27.48
C ASP A 76 5.96 -12.43 -26.62
N LEU A 77 5.22 -12.30 -25.50
CA LEU A 77 5.21 -11.11 -24.64
C LEU A 77 6.62 -10.73 -24.18
N ALA A 78 7.32 -11.65 -23.51
CA ALA A 78 8.66 -11.38 -22.99
C ALA A 78 9.68 -11.01 -24.09
N LYS A 79 9.50 -11.52 -25.32
CA LYS A 79 10.42 -11.31 -26.44
C LYS A 79 10.17 -9.98 -27.16
N LYS A 80 8.91 -9.56 -27.26
CA LYS A 80 8.52 -8.35 -28.01
C LYS A 80 8.27 -7.13 -27.12
N SER A 81 8.13 -7.32 -25.81
CA SER A 81 8.01 -6.21 -24.88
C SER A 81 9.28 -5.39 -24.80
N LYS A 82 9.12 -4.06 -24.70
CA LYS A 82 10.22 -3.13 -24.47
C LYS A 82 9.99 -2.38 -23.17
N LEU A 83 11.00 -2.35 -22.31
CA LEU A 83 10.97 -1.56 -21.08
C LEU A 83 11.07 -0.07 -21.43
N THR A 84 10.09 0.73 -21.05
CA THR A 84 10.08 2.18 -21.33
C THR A 84 10.36 3.02 -20.10
N ARG A 85 10.00 2.53 -18.90
CA ARG A 85 10.29 3.21 -17.63
C ARG A 85 10.58 2.19 -16.54
N LEU A 86 11.55 2.53 -15.70
CA LEU A 86 11.88 1.78 -14.50
C LEU A 86 12.22 2.78 -13.39
N GLU A 87 11.35 2.86 -12.38
CA GLU A 87 11.46 3.87 -11.32
C GLU A 87 11.27 3.24 -9.94
N LEU A 88 12.28 3.36 -9.09
CA LEU A 88 12.18 2.98 -7.69
C LEU A 88 11.54 4.12 -6.90
N ARG A 89 10.48 3.79 -6.15
CA ARG A 89 9.80 4.70 -5.23
C ARG A 89 9.71 4.09 -3.85
N TYR A 90 10.05 4.86 -2.84
CA TYR A 90 9.72 4.54 -1.45
C TYR A 90 8.38 5.17 -1.13
N LEU A 91 7.34 4.35 -1.03
CA LEU A 91 6.00 4.82 -0.68
C LEU A 91 5.76 4.76 0.83
N PRO A 92 5.09 5.78 1.40
CA PRO A 92 4.75 5.84 2.81
C PRO A 92 3.49 5.01 3.08
N PHE A 93 3.56 4.13 4.06
CA PHE A 93 2.44 3.33 4.54
C PHE A 93 2.27 3.46 6.05
N TRP A 94 1.03 3.32 6.48
CA TRP A 94 0.68 3.09 7.87
C TRP A 94 0.21 1.66 8.01
N VAL A 95 0.82 0.91 8.93
CA VAL A 95 0.29 -0.37 9.40
C VAL A 95 -0.48 -0.07 10.67
N VAL A 96 -1.79 -0.30 10.65
CA VAL A 96 -2.70 -0.05 11.76
C VAL A 96 -3.15 -1.39 12.32
N PRO A 97 -2.54 -1.87 13.43
CA PRO A 97 -3.02 -3.07 14.10
C PRO A 97 -4.34 -2.75 14.80
N LEU A 98 -5.39 -3.50 14.49
CA LEU A 98 -6.71 -3.32 15.08
C LEU A 98 -7.50 -4.62 15.17
N THR A 99 -8.29 -4.73 16.23
CA THR A 99 -9.31 -5.77 16.40
C THR A 99 -10.67 -5.15 16.14
N ALA A 100 -11.40 -5.71 15.18
CA ALA A 100 -12.76 -5.31 14.86
C ALA A 100 -13.74 -6.39 15.32
N THR A 101 -14.70 -5.99 16.15
CA THR A 101 -15.78 -6.86 16.62
C THR A 101 -17.10 -6.32 16.08
N SER A 102 -17.76 -7.09 15.23
CA SER A 102 -19.00 -6.69 14.55
C SER A 102 -20.17 -7.53 15.03
N ALA A 103 -21.19 -6.88 15.58
CA ALA A 103 -22.48 -7.51 15.86
C ALA A 103 -23.41 -7.32 14.66
N TYR A 104 -24.08 -8.39 14.24
CA TYR A 104 -24.92 -8.37 13.06
C TYR A 104 -26.26 -9.09 13.26
N GLU A 105 -27.24 -8.62 12.49
CA GLU A 105 -28.49 -9.31 12.23
C GLU A 105 -28.70 -9.37 10.71
N GLY A 106 -29.22 -10.49 10.23
CA GLY A 106 -29.48 -10.68 8.80
C GLY A 106 -30.48 -11.79 8.54
N ILE A 107 -30.71 -12.05 7.26
CA ILE A 107 -31.67 -13.03 6.77
C ILE A 107 -30.95 -14.04 5.87
N LEU A 108 -31.27 -15.32 6.05
CA LEU A 108 -30.95 -16.39 5.12
C LEU A 108 -32.16 -16.64 4.22
N GLU A 109 -32.05 -16.25 2.96
CA GLU A 109 -33.10 -16.40 1.93
C GLU A 109 -33.01 -17.75 1.23
N ARG A 110 -31.84 -18.40 1.24
CA ARG A 110 -31.62 -19.72 0.64
C ARG A 110 -32.31 -20.87 1.36
N ILE A 111 -33.06 -20.59 2.44
CA ILE A 111 -33.78 -21.57 3.26
C ILE A 111 -35.26 -21.19 3.27
N SER A 112 -36.16 -22.17 3.26
CA SER A 112 -37.61 -21.97 3.35
C SER A 112 -38.14 -22.49 4.69
N PRO A 113 -38.74 -21.64 5.56
CA PRO A 113 -38.93 -20.20 5.40
C PRO A 113 -37.62 -19.39 5.60
N PRO A 114 -37.52 -18.17 5.04
CA PRO A 114 -36.40 -17.28 5.33
C PRO A 114 -36.24 -17.08 6.83
N THR A 115 -35.02 -17.28 7.33
CA THR A 115 -34.77 -17.30 8.77
C THR A 115 -33.83 -16.16 9.15
N SER A 116 -34.19 -15.42 10.21
CA SER A 116 -33.32 -14.40 10.77
C SER A 116 -32.18 -15.03 11.54
N ARG A 117 -30.96 -14.54 11.33
CA ARG A 117 -29.76 -14.94 12.04
C ARG A 117 -29.12 -13.74 12.70
N LYS A 118 -28.71 -13.91 13.95
CA LYS A 118 -27.94 -12.92 14.71
C LYS A 118 -26.62 -13.53 15.12
N GLY A 119 -25.58 -12.72 15.16
CA GLY A 119 -24.26 -13.20 15.52
C GLY A 119 -23.27 -12.10 15.78
N ARG A 120 -22.04 -12.53 16.09
CA ARG A 120 -20.89 -11.65 16.20
C ARG A 120 -19.73 -12.29 15.44
N ILE A 121 -18.98 -11.45 14.75
CA ILE A 121 -17.68 -11.82 14.19
C ILE A 121 -16.62 -10.93 14.81
N GLN A 122 -15.43 -11.49 15.03
CA GLN A 122 -14.29 -10.77 15.56
C GLN A 122 -13.06 -11.20 14.77
N ASN A 123 -12.32 -10.21 14.27
CA ASN A 123 -11.12 -10.44 13.48
C ASN A 123 -10.06 -9.41 13.88
N GLU A 124 -8.81 -9.87 13.85
CA GLU A 124 -7.62 -9.06 14.09
C GLU A 124 -6.95 -8.77 12.74
N TYR A 125 -6.45 -7.55 12.58
CA TYR A 125 -5.86 -7.07 11.34
C TYR A 125 -4.60 -6.26 11.60
N ASP A 126 -3.61 -6.43 10.73
CA ASP A 126 -2.56 -5.44 10.48
C ASP A 126 -2.92 -4.69 9.20
N TRP A 127 -3.78 -3.67 9.31
CA TRP A 127 -4.37 -3.04 8.14
C TRP A 127 -3.40 -2.04 7.48
N LEU A 128 -3.15 -2.20 6.18
CA LEU A 128 -2.21 -1.38 5.44
C LEU A 128 -2.91 -0.19 4.76
N VAL A 129 -2.55 1.02 5.17
CA VAL A 129 -3.05 2.27 4.59
C VAL A 129 -1.93 2.99 3.84
N LEU A 130 -2.16 3.33 2.58
CA LEU A 130 -1.25 4.18 1.82
C LEU A 130 -1.34 5.63 2.34
N GLY A 131 -0.19 6.19 2.73
CA GLY A 131 -0.05 7.57 3.20
C GLY A 131 -0.17 8.64 2.10
N ARG A 132 -0.73 8.35 0.92
CA ARG A 132 -0.87 9.29 -0.20
C ARG A 132 -2.34 9.38 -0.60
N LYS A 133 -2.89 10.59 -0.63
CA LYS A 133 -4.25 10.86 -1.11
C LYS A 133 -4.23 10.82 -2.64
N GLY A 134 -5.26 10.22 -3.25
CA GLY A 134 -5.43 10.18 -4.71
C GLY A 134 -4.45 9.29 -5.49
N ALA A 135 -3.45 8.66 -4.85
CA ALA A 135 -2.61 7.68 -5.50
C ALA A 135 -3.29 6.31 -5.53
N GLU A 136 -3.45 5.73 -6.73
CA GLU A 136 -3.93 4.36 -6.88
C GLU A 136 -2.78 3.37 -6.59
N PHE A 137 -2.91 2.62 -5.51
CA PHE A 137 -2.02 1.51 -5.19
C PHE A 137 -2.86 0.34 -4.65
N PRO A 138 -2.62 -0.90 -5.11
CA PRO A 138 -3.40 -2.07 -4.68
C PRO A 138 -2.93 -2.54 -3.29
N THR A 139 -3.27 -1.80 -2.24
CA THR A 139 -2.87 -2.12 -0.85
C THR A 139 -3.29 -3.52 -0.43
N ARG A 140 -4.47 -3.99 -0.87
CA ARG A 140 -5.00 -5.32 -0.57
C ARG A 140 -4.19 -6.47 -1.19
N ASP A 141 -3.49 -6.21 -2.30
CA ASP A 141 -2.66 -7.21 -2.98
C ASP A 141 -1.20 -7.17 -2.48
N TYR A 142 -0.83 -6.14 -1.73
CA TYR A 142 0.53 -5.97 -1.24
C TYR A 142 0.71 -6.51 0.18
N LYS A 143 1.43 -7.64 0.28
CA LYS A 143 1.90 -8.17 1.56
C LYS A 143 3.25 -7.54 1.91
N VAL A 144 3.21 -6.52 2.76
CA VAL A 144 4.44 -5.88 3.27
C VAL A 144 5.23 -6.90 4.09
N PRO A 145 6.54 -7.08 3.83
CA PRO A 145 7.39 -7.96 4.64
C PRO A 145 7.78 -7.26 5.95
N ILE A 146 6.85 -7.21 6.91
CA ILE A 146 6.97 -6.50 8.19
C ILE A 146 8.13 -7.06 9.04
N GLU A 147 8.51 -8.32 8.85
CA GLU A 147 9.62 -8.99 9.54
C GLU A 147 10.97 -8.43 9.10
N GLY A 148 11.08 -7.95 7.86
CA GLY A 148 12.31 -7.40 7.28
C GLY A 148 12.51 -5.90 7.53
N LYS A 149 11.64 -5.26 8.31
CA LYS A 149 11.73 -3.82 8.57
C LYS A 149 12.89 -3.48 9.50
N ILE A 150 13.57 -2.39 9.19
CA ILE A 150 14.57 -1.76 10.05
C ILE A 150 14.05 -0.40 10.54
N PRO A 151 14.59 0.18 11.62
CA PRO A 151 14.42 1.60 11.89
C PRO A 151 14.81 2.42 10.66
N PHE A 152 14.13 3.55 10.44
CA PHE A 152 14.40 4.38 9.27
C PHE A 152 15.88 4.78 9.19
N ASP A 153 16.49 4.45 8.05
CA ASP A 153 17.88 4.75 7.74
C ASP A 153 17.97 5.24 6.29
N PHE A 154 18.12 6.55 6.11
CA PHE A 154 18.21 7.17 4.79
C PHE A 154 19.43 6.68 3.99
N THR A 155 20.48 6.17 4.65
CA THR A 155 21.67 5.66 3.97
C THR A 155 21.41 4.37 3.20
N LYS A 156 20.28 3.70 3.49
CA LYS A 156 19.80 2.50 2.80
C LYS A 156 18.89 2.82 1.61
N ILE A 157 18.67 4.09 1.29
CA ILE A 157 17.84 4.54 0.18
C ILE A 157 18.75 4.90 -0.99
N GLU A 158 18.46 4.35 -2.17
CA GLU A 158 19.23 4.63 -3.37
C GLU A 158 19.11 6.10 -3.79
N PRO A 159 20.21 6.76 -4.21
CA PRO A 159 20.18 8.18 -4.56
C PRO A 159 19.20 8.55 -5.67
N GLN A 160 18.95 7.64 -6.61
CA GLN A 160 18.00 7.82 -7.72
C GLN A 160 16.55 7.49 -7.35
N ALA A 161 16.30 6.95 -6.17
CA ALA A 161 14.95 6.59 -5.74
C ALA A 161 14.13 7.84 -5.42
N LYS A 162 12.84 7.80 -5.76
CA LYS A 162 11.90 8.83 -5.29
C LYS A 162 11.40 8.46 -3.92
N PHE A 163 11.64 9.34 -2.95
CA PHE A 163 11.10 9.21 -1.60
C PHE A 163 9.87 10.10 -1.45
N LEU A 164 8.73 9.52 -1.05
CA LEU A 164 7.49 10.26 -0.88
C LEU A 164 7.09 10.29 0.60
N ASN A 165 6.75 11.46 1.14
CA ASN A 165 6.23 11.53 2.50
C ASN A 165 4.71 11.34 2.54
N SER A 166 4.19 11.06 3.73
CA SER A 166 2.76 10.89 3.96
C SER A 166 2.01 12.23 3.93
N GLU A 167 0.89 12.22 3.23
CA GLU A 167 -0.19 13.21 3.24
C GLU A 167 -1.28 12.85 4.26
N LEU A 168 -1.09 11.75 5.00
CA LEU A 168 -1.89 11.34 6.14
C LEU A 168 -1.05 11.35 7.42
N ASP A 169 -1.60 11.88 8.50
CA ASP A 169 -1.06 11.60 9.83
C ASP A 169 -1.59 10.25 10.38
N SER A 170 -1.20 9.93 11.62
CA SER A 170 -1.58 8.68 12.27
C SER A 170 -3.10 8.59 12.53
N ASP A 171 -3.75 9.68 12.88
CA ASP A 171 -5.16 9.68 13.26
C ASP A 171 -6.03 9.56 12.00
N GLU A 172 -5.68 10.28 10.93
CA GLU A 172 -6.32 10.11 9.62
C GLU A 172 -6.13 8.69 9.07
N ALA A 173 -4.94 8.09 9.26
CA ALA A 173 -4.69 6.71 8.84
C ALA A 173 -5.54 5.70 9.64
N VAL A 174 -5.72 5.91 10.95
CA VAL A 174 -6.58 5.06 11.79
C VAL A 174 -8.05 5.17 11.38
N ILE A 175 -8.54 6.39 11.09
CA ILE A 175 -9.91 6.60 10.60
C ILE A 175 -10.12 5.81 9.30
N ARG A 176 -9.21 5.98 8.33
CA ARG A 176 -9.28 5.27 7.06
C ARG A 176 -9.21 3.74 7.21
N ALA A 177 -8.36 3.25 8.11
CA ALA A 177 -8.27 1.82 8.39
C ALA A 177 -9.59 1.27 8.97
N LYS A 178 -10.25 2.00 9.87
CA LYS A 178 -11.55 1.60 10.43
C LYS A 178 -12.63 1.51 9.35
N ASP A 179 -12.71 2.52 8.49
CA ASP A 179 -13.68 2.55 7.39
C ASP A 179 -13.47 1.34 6.44
N GLU A 180 -12.23 1.12 6.00
CA GLU A 180 -11.89 0.02 5.09
C GLU A 180 -12.08 -1.37 5.75
N VAL A 181 -11.80 -1.50 7.05
CA VAL A 181 -12.05 -2.74 7.80
C VAL A 181 -13.53 -2.97 8.03
N GLU A 182 -14.32 -1.94 8.28
CA GLU A 182 -15.78 -2.06 8.42
C GLU A 182 -16.40 -2.63 7.14
N ASP A 183 -16.00 -2.09 5.98
CA ASP A 183 -16.40 -2.61 4.68
C ASP A 183 -15.96 -4.06 4.47
N ASN A 184 -14.74 -4.40 4.90
CA ASN A 184 -14.24 -5.77 4.83
C ASN A 184 -15.04 -6.72 5.73
N GLN A 185 -15.37 -6.32 6.96
CA GLN A 185 -16.21 -7.08 7.89
C GLN A 185 -17.62 -7.31 7.30
N ARG A 186 -18.21 -6.28 6.72
CA ARG A 186 -19.50 -6.39 6.01
C ARG A 186 -19.41 -7.35 4.81
N PHE A 187 -18.30 -7.34 4.08
CA PHE A 187 -18.06 -8.28 2.99
C PHE A 187 -17.98 -9.74 3.49
N LEU A 188 -17.26 -9.98 4.59
CA LEU A 188 -17.15 -11.32 5.20
C LEU A 188 -18.52 -11.86 5.64
N LEU A 189 -19.41 -10.99 6.14
CA LEU A 189 -20.77 -11.39 6.54
C LEU A 189 -21.63 -11.93 5.39
N LYS A 190 -21.31 -11.65 4.13
CA LYS A 190 -22.02 -12.26 2.98
C LYS A 190 -21.84 -13.78 2.91
N GLN A 191 -20.86 -14.33 3.65
CA GLN A 191 -20.69 -15.77 3.83
C GLN A 191 -21.63 -16.34 4.89
N GLU A 192 -22.11 -15.51 5.82
CA GLU A 192 -22.93 -15.92 6.96
C GLU A 192 -24.43 -15.65 6.78
N VAL A 193 -24.79 -14.57 6.06
CA VAL A 193 -26.17 -14.15 5.76
C VAL A 193 -26.28 -13.63 4.33
N ASP A 194 -27.46 -13.76 3.73
CA ASP A 194 -27.73 -13.26 2.36
C ASP A 194 -27.95 -11.75 2.35
N GLN A 195 -28.72 -11.27 3.33
CA GLN A 195 -29.00 -9.86 3.52
C GLN A 195 -28.65 -9.46 4.95
N VAL A 196 -27.84 -8.41 5.10
CA VAL A 196 -27.53 -7.82 6.41
C VAL A 196 -28.55 -6.72 6.70
N THR A 197 -29.32 -6.86 7.77
CA THR A 197 -30.34 -5.87 8.18
C THR A 197 -29.83 -4.91 9.24
N GLN A 198 -28.97 -5.38 10.15
CA GLN A 198 -28.30 -4.57 11.16
C GLN A 198 -26.83 -4.95 11.25
N PHE A 199 -25.97 -3.95 11.40
CA PHE A 199 -24.54 -4.15 11.49
C PHE A 199 -23.91 -2.99 12.26
N ASN A 200 -23.19 -3.32 13.33
CA ASN A 200 -22.44 -2.34 14.12
C ASN A 200 -21.07 -2.93 14.45
N THR A 201 -20.02 -2.15 14.22
CA THR A 201 -18.65 -2.55 14.47
C THR A 201 -18.03 -1.67 15.55
N SER A 202 -17.34 -2.31 16.49
CA SER A 202 -16.49 -1.64 17.47
C SER A 202 -15.03 -2.02 17.22
N PHE A 203 -14.13 -1.07 17.47
CA PHE A 203 -12.69 -1.23 17.21
C PHE A 203 -11.87 -1.07 18.47
N SER A 204 -10.88 -1.94 18.64
CA SER A 204 -9.71 -1.72 19.50
C SER A 204 -8.50 -1.52 18.59
N VAL A 205 -7.74 -0.44 18.77
CA VAL A 205 -6.65 -0.05 17.87
C VAL A 205 -5.37 0.07 18.68
N ASP A 206 -4.33 -0.63 18.25
CA ASP A 206 -2.99 -0.52 18.82
C ASP A 206 -2.18 0.57 18.10
N LYS A 207 -0.96 0.83 18.57
CA LYS A 207 -0.10 1.89 18.05
C LYS A 207 0.22 1.67 16.56
N PRO A 208 -0.15 2.58 15.65
CA PRO A 208 0.21 2.48 14.24
C PRO A 208 1.72 2.59 14.02
N THR A 209 2.22 1.87 13.02
CA THR A 209 3.61 1.95 12.56
C THR A 209 3.66 2.68 11.23
N TYR A 210 4.53 3.69 11.13
CA TYR A 210 4.82 4.37 9.88
C TYR A 210 6.00 3.70 9.19
N LEU A 211 5.83 3.29 7.92
CA LEU A 211 6.89 2.62 7.18
C LEU A 211 7.01 3.09 5.74
N HIS A 212 8.22 3.03 5.20
CA HIS A 212 8.46 3.15 3.76
C HIS A 212 8.80 1.81 3.13
N ALA A 213 8.12 1.48 2.04
CA ALA A 213 8.41 0.27 1.26
C ALA A 213 8.95 0.59 -0.14
N PRO A 214 10.00 -0.13 -0.61
CA PRO A 214 10.62 0.08 -1.91
C PRO A 214 9.80 -0.62 -3.00
N LEU A 215 9.25 0.17 -3.91
CA LEU A 215 8.36 -0.30 -4.97
C LEU A 215 8.90 0.16 -6.32
N TRP A 216 9.13 -0.81 -7.20
CA TRP A 216 9.52 -0.58 -8.57
C TRP A 216 8.29 -0.40 -9.44
N PHE A 217 8.11 0.83 -9.93
CA PHE A 217 7.10 1.18 -10.92
C PHE A 217 7.70 1.00 -12.31
N VAL A 218 7.15 0.05 -13.03
CA VAL A 218 7.65 -0.38 -14.33
C VAL A 218 6.63 -0.07 -15.40
N GLN A 219 7.07 0.52 -16.50
CA GLN A 219 6.28 0.66 -17.71
C GLN A 219 6.95 -0.11 -18.84
N TYR A 220 6.16 -0.88 -19.57
CA TYR A 220 6.62 -1.59 -20.74
C TYR A 220 5.63 -1.43 -21.90
N GLU A 221 6.14 -1.49 -23.11
CA GLU A 221 5.36 -1.42 -24.33
C GLU A 221 5.28 -2.81 -24.98
N TYR A 222 4.09 -3.20 -25.41
CA TYR A 222 3.87 -4.39 -26.24
C TYR A 222 2.88 -4.06 -27.36
N LYS A 223 3.29 -4.29 -28.61
CA LYS A 223 2.50 -3.98 -29.83
C LYS A 223 1.95 -2.54 -29.84
N GLY A 224 2.78 -1.56 -29.49
CA GLY A 224 2.41 -0.14 -29.50
C GLY A 224 1.47 0.31 -28.37
N LYS A 225 1.15 -0.58 -27.42
CA LYS A 225 0.36 -0.24 -26.21
C LYS A 225 1.27 -0.28 -24.98
N SER A 226 1.06 0.66 -24.07
CA SER A 226 1.79 0.73 -22.79
C SER A 226 1.04 -0.01 -21.69
N TYR A 227 1.81 -0.67 -20.83
CA TYR A 227 1.35 -1.48 -19.71
C TYR A 227 2.21 -1.17 -18.49
N ASN A 228 1.63 -1.30 -17.30
CA ASN A 228 2.31 -1.03 -16.05
C ASN A 228 2.49 -2.30 -15.23
N ALA A 229 3.55 -2.32 -14.42
CA ALA A 229 3.75 -3.29 -13.37
C ALA A 229 4.32 -2.61 -12.12
N ILE A 230 3.99 -3.18 -10.97
CA ILE A 230 4.49 -2.79 -9.66
C ILE A 230 5.14 -4.03 -9.05
N ILE A 231 6.42 -3.92 -8.73
CA ILE A 231 7.23 -5.00 -8.19
C ILE A 231 7.81 -4.56 -6.84
N ASP A 232 7.68 -5.41 -5.83
CA ASP A 232 8.29 -5.18 -4.53
C ASP A 232 9.82 -5.28 -4.64
N GLY A 233 10.53 -4.22 -4.28
CA GLY A 233 11.99 -4.15 -4.33
C GLY A 233 12.69 -4.98 -3.25
N SER A 234 11.97 -5.41 -2.22
CA SER A 234 12.54 -6.23 -1.15
C SER A 234 12.51 -7.72 -1.47
N SER A 235 11.42 -8.19 -2.08
CA SER A 235 11.15 -9.60 -2.35
C SER A 235 11.23 -9.97 -3.84
N GLY A 236 10.97 -9.02 -4.73
CA GLY A 236 10.87 -9.23 -6.17
C GLY A 236 9.50 -9.74 -6.63
N ASN A 237 8.54 -9.84 -5.72
CA ASN A 237 7.18 -10.26 -6.03
C ASN A 237 6.47 -9.21 -6.89
N ILE A 238 5.74 -9.68 -7.89
CA ILE A 238 4.87 -8.81 -8.69
C ILE A 238 3.58 -8.58 -7.92
N ILE A 239 3.39 -7.35 -7.47
CA ILE A 239 2.18 -6.93 -6.74
C ILE A 239 1.03 -6.77 -7.73
N ARG A 240 1.30 -6.10 -8.85
CA ARG A 240 0.34 -5.89 -9.94
C ARG A 240 1.06 -5.79 -11.26
N ALA A 241 0.49 -6.33 -12.31
CA ALA A 241 0.97 -6.12 -13.67
C ALA A 241 -0.19 -6.24 -14.66
N ASP A 242 -0.32 -5.25 -15.54
CA ASP A 242 -1.33 -5.26 -16.59
C ASP A 242 -1.01 -6.39 -17.58
N ILE A 243 -2.00 -7.20 -17.97
CA ILE A 243 -1.82 -8.29 -18.92
C ILE A 243 -2.32 -7.85 -20.30
N PRO A 244 -1.47 -7.84 -21.34
CA PRO A 244 -1.94 -7.60 -22.70
C PRO A 244 -2.92 -8.68 -23.12
N GLN A 245 -4.10 -8.28 -23.60
CA GLN A 245 -5.08 -9.24 -24.04
C GLN A 245 -4.62 -9.96 -25.31
N VAL A 246 -4.83 -11.28 -25.32
CA VAL A 246 -4.68 -12.13 -26.49
C VAL A 246 -6.00 -12.10 -27.27
N ASP A 247 -5.94 -11.74 -28.56
CA ASP A 247 -7.07 -11.99 -29.46
C ASP A 247 -7.17 -13.51 -29.65
N PHE A 248 -8.01 -14.17 -28.85
CA PHE A 248 -8.40 -15.55 -29.12
C PHE A 248 -9.25 -15.54 -30.39
N LYS A 249 -8.61 -15.69 -31.55
CA LYS A 249 -9.33 -16.17 -32.73
C LYS A 249 -9.73 -17.61 -32.43
N MET A 250 -11.00 -17.80 -32.07
CA MET A 250 -11.60 -19.13 -32.02
C MET A 250 -11.41 -19.75 -33.41
N ILE A 251 -10.63 -20.83 -33.44
CA ILE A 251 -10.45 -21.69 -34.62
C ILE A 251 -11.59 -22.70 -34.60
#